data_AF-Q7LGA3-F1
#
_entry.id   AF-Q7LGA3-F1
#
_cell.length_a   1.000
_cell.length_b   1.000
_cell.length_c   1.000
_cell.angle_alpha   90.00
_cell.angle_beta   90.00
_cell.angle_gamma   90.00
#
_symmetry.space_group_name_H-M   'P 1'
#
loop_
_entity.id
_entity.type
_entity.pdbx_description
1 polymer ?
#
loop_
_entity_poly.entity_id
_entity_poly.type
_entity_poly.pdbx_seq_one_letter_code
_entity_poly.pdbx_strand_id
1 'polypeptide(L)'
;MGLLRIMMPPKLQLLAVVAFAVAMLFLENQIQKLEESRSKLERAIARHEVREIEQRHTMDGPRQDATLDEEEDMVIIYNRVPKTASTSFTNIAYDLCAKNKYHVLHINTTKNNPVMSLQDQVRFVKNITSWKEMKPGFYHGHVSYLDFAKFGVKKKPIYINVIRDPIERLVSYYYFLRFGDDYRPGLRRRKQGDKKTFDECVAEGGSDCAPEKLWLQIPFFCGHSSECWNVGSRWAMDQAKYNLINEYFLVGVTEELEDFIMLLEAALPRFFRGATELYRTGKKSHLRKTTEKKLPTKQTIAKLQQSDIWKMENEFYEFALEQFQFIRAHAVREKDGDLYILAQNFFYEKIYPKSN
;
A
#
# COMPACT_ATOMS: atom_id res chain seq x y z
N MET A 1 -44.29 31.07 -3.48
CA MET A 1 -43.61 32.39 -3.42
C MET A 1 -42.67 32.49 -4.61
N GLY A 2 -42.97 33.41 -5.54
CA GLY A 2 -42.39 33.45 -6.88
C GLY A 2 -40.94 33.92 -6.90
N LEU A 3 -40.05 33.09 -7.44
CA LEU A 3 -38.69 33.47 -7.77
C LEU A 3 -38.69 34.33 -9.04
N LEU A 4 -38.44 35.62 -8.87
CA LEU A 4 -38.23 36.59 -9.93
C LEU A 4 -36.99 36.16 -10.73
N ARG A 5 -37.18 35.56 -11.91
CA ARG A 5 -36.11 35.30 -12.88
C ARG A 5 -35.67 36.63 -13.48
N ILE A 6 -34.61 37.21 -12.91
CA ILE A 6 -33.90 38.32 -13.54
C ILE A 6 -33.11 37.74 -14.72
N MET A 7 -33.65 37.88 -15.92
CA MET A 7 -32.94 37.54 -17.16
C MET A 7 -31.85 38.59 -17.39
N MET A 8 -30.59 38.21 -17.14
CA MET A 8 -29.46 39.05 -17.54
C MET A 8 -29.46 39.21 -19.07
N PRO A 9 -29.18 40.42 -19.59
CA PRO A 9 -29.01 40.62 -21.02
C PRO A 9 -27.95 39.67 -21.58
N PRO A 10 -28.13 39.11 -22.80
CA PRO A 10 -27.21 38.12 -23.37
C PRO A 10 -25.74 38.61 -23.45
N LYS A 11 -25.53 39.93 -23.60
CA LYS A 11 -24.19 40.54 -23.53
C LYS A 11 -23.51 40.38 -22.16
N LEU A 12 -24.26 40.47 -21.05
CA LEU A 12 -23.75 40.30 -19.69
C LEU A 12 -23.45 38.83 -19.38
N GLN A 13 -24.26 37.90 -19.91
CA GLN A 13 -23.96 36.46 -19.80
C GLN A 13 -22.67 36.09 -20.53
N LEU A 14 -22.47 36.60 -21.75
CA LEU A 14 -21.25 36.36 -22.51
C LEU A 14 -20.01 36.92 -21.77
N LEU A 15 -20.09 38.13 -21.23
CA LEU A 15 -19.03 38.72 -20.41
C LEU A 15 -18.71 37.87 -19.17
N ALA A 16 -19.72 37.33 -18.48
CA ALA A 16 -19.51 36.46 -17.32
C ALA A 16 -18.82 35.14 -17.69
N VAL A 17 -19.19 34.53 -18.82
CA VAL A 17 -18.56 33.29 -19.31
C VAL A 17 -17.10 33.54 -19.71
N VAL A 18 -16.82 34.64 -20.42
CA VAL A 18 -15.45 35.02 -20.79
C VAL A 18 -14.61 35.31 -19.54
N ALA A 19 -15.14 36.06 -18.57
CA ALA A 19 -14.45 36.33 -17.30
C ALA A 19 -14.14 35.04 -16.52
N PHE A 20 -15.09 34.09 -16.48
CA PHE A 20 -14.89 32.79 -15.83
C PHE A 20 -13.81 31.95 -16.54
N ALA A 21 -13.82 31.91 -17.87
CA ALA A 21 -12.81 31.21 -18.66
C ALA A 21 -11.41 31.80 -18.44
N VAL A 22 -11.28 33.13 -18.42
CA VAL A 22 -10.01 33.83 -18.14
C VAL A 22 -9.53 33.53 -16.70
N ALA A 23 -10.44 33.51 -15.72
CA ALA A 23 -10.11 33.18 -14.34
C ALA A 23 -9.64 31.72 -14.19
N MET A 24 -10.28 30.77 -14.88
CA MET A 24 -9.88 29.36 -14.91
C MET A 24 -8.47 29.19 -15.51
N LEU A 25 -8.20 29.82 -16.66
CA LEU A 25 -6.87 29.78 -17.29
C LEU A 25 -5.79 30.39 -16.39
N PHE A 26 -6.11 31.47 -15.67
CA PHE A 26 -5.19 32.07 -14.71
C PHE A 26 -4.90 31.13 -13.53
N LEU A 27 -5.91 30.45 -12.99
CA LEU A 27 -5.76 29.48 -11.92
C LEU A 27 -4.94 28.25 -12.35
N GLU A 28 -5.18 27.71 -13.54
CA GLU A 28 -4.39 26.60 -14.09
C GLU A 28 -2.91 26.97 -14.25
N ASN A 29 -2.62 28.17 -14.77
CA ASN A 29 -1.25 28.67 -14.89
C ASN A 29 -0.57 28.88 -13.52
N GLN A 30 -1.31 29.37 -12.52
CA GLN A 30 -0.81 29.49 -11.14
C GLN A 30 -0.47 28.12 -10.54
N ILE A 31 -1.34 27.12 -10.75
CA ILE A 31 -1.13 25.74 -10.28
C ILE A 31 0.12 25.13 -10.95
N GLN A 32 0.27 25.27 -12.27
CA GLN A 32 1.46 24.77 -12.99
C GLN A 32 2.76 25.41 -12.48
N LYS A 33 2.77 26.72 -12.24
CA LYS A 33 3.93 27.41 -11.65
C LYS A 33 4.25 26.92 -10.25
N LEU A 34 3.24 26.60 -9.44
CA LEU A 34 3.40 26.06 -8.09
C LEU A 34 3.96 24.63 -8.10
N GLU A 35 3.51 23.79 -9.04
CA GLU A 35 4.03 22.44 -9.22
C GLU A 35 5.49 22.46 -9.69
N GLU A 36 5.85 23.37 -10.60
CA GLU A 36 7.22 23.52 -11.09
C GLU A 36 8.16 24.04 -9.99
N SER A 37 7.72 25.01 -9.17
CA SER A 37 8.51 25.53 -8.05
C SER A 37 8.72 24.48 -6.97
N ARG A 38 7.69 23.67 -6.66
CA ARG A 38 7.79 22.53 -5.76
C ARG A 38 8.79 21.49 -6.26
N SER A 39 8.74 21.14 -7.55
CA SER A 39 9.71 20.21 -8.16
C SER A 39 11.15 20.73 -8.10
N LYS A 40 11.36 22.05 -8.22
CA LYS A 40 12.70 22.67 -8.07
C LYS A 40 13.17 22.62 -6.62
N LEU A 41 12.28 22.87 -5.65
CA LEU A 41 12.60 22.80 -4.23
C LEU A 41 12.94 21.38 -3.78
N GLU A 42 12.15 20.38 -4.18
CA GLU A 42 12.43 18.97 -3.88
C GLU A 42 13.80 18.53 -4.43
N ARG A 43 14.17 18.98 -5.64
CA ARG A 43 15.50 18.74 -6.21
C ARG A 43 16.62 19.47 -5.46
N ALA A 44 16.37 20.68 -4.95
CA ALA A 44 17.35 21.44 -4.19
C ALA A 44 17.62 20.81 -2.81
N ILE A 45 16.56 20.36 -2.12
CA ILE A 45 16.66 19.64 -0.85
C ILE A 45 17.43 18.34 -1.05
N ALA A 46 17.08 17.53 -2.06
CA ALA A 46 17.79 16.30 -2.36
C ALA A 46 19.30 16.53 -2.63
N ARG A 47 19.66 17.59 -3.37
CA ARG A 47 21.07 17.96 -3.60
C ARG A 47 21.79 18.38 -2.33
N HIS A 48 21.11 19.05 -1.40
CA HIS A 48 21.70 19.51 -0.15
C HIS A 48 21.92 18.35 0.83
N GLU A 49 20.97 17.41 0.89
CA GLU A 49 21.10 16.19 1.69
C GLU A 49 22.22 15.28 1.17
N VAL A 50 22.34 15.09 -0.16
CA VAL A 50 23.45 14.31 -0.76
C VAL A 50 24.81 14.90 -0.41
N ARG A 51 24.97 16.24 -0.45
CA ARG A 51 26.23 16.90 -0.06
C ARG A 51 26.58 16.71 1.41
N GLU A 52 25.60 16.71 2.31
CA GLU A 52 25.84 16.43 3.74
C GLU A 52 26.27 14.98 3.97
N ILE A 53 25.73 14.04 3.18
CA ILE A 53 26.07 12.61 3.30
C ILE A 53 27.48 12.34 2.72
N GLU A 54 27.82 12.90 1.56
CA GLU A 54 29.17 12.77 0.96
C GLU A 54 30.26 13.33 1.88
N GLN A 55 29.98 14.41 2.62
CA GLN A 55 30.92 14.95 3.61
C GLN A 55 31.14 14.05 4.84
N ARG A 56 30.21 13.12 5.13
CA ARG A 56 30.33 12.18 6.27
C ARG A 56 30.99 10.86 5.88
N HIS A 57 30.95 10.47 4.61
CA HIS A 57 31.48 9.18 4.14
C HIS A 57 32.98 9.17 3.79
N THR A 58 33.67 10.32 3.84
CA THR A 58 35.12 10.41 3.54
C THR A 58 36.04 9.88 4.65
N MET A 59 35.54 9.18 5.67
CA MET A 59 36.32 8.80 6.87
C MET A 59 36.49 7.30 7.18
N ASP A 60 35.84 6.35 6.49
CA ASP A 60 35.95 4.91 6.86
C ASP A 60 36.29 3.98 5.67
N GLY A 61 37.17 3.01 5.91
CA GLY A 61 37.90 2.21 4.90
C GLY A 61 37.24 0.92 4.38
N PRO A 62 37.87 0.24 3.39
CA PRO A 62 37.18 -0.45 2.30
C PRO A 62 36.89 -1.96 2.53
N ARG A 63 36.58 -2.39 3.76
CA ARG A 63 36.29 -3.82 4.05
C ARG A 63 34.89 -4.14 4.56
N GLN A 64 34.06 -3.12 4.85
CA GLN A 64 32.62 -3.26 5.12
C GLN A 64 31.75 -2.93 3.89
N ASP A 65 32.35 -2.47 2.79
CA ASP A 65 31.63 -1.85 1.67
C ASP A 65 30.63 -2.77 0.97
N ALA A 66 30.94 -4.05 0.75
CA ALA A 66 30.06 -4.90 -0.07
C ALA A 66 28.69 -5.18 0.59
N THR A 67 28.66 -5.46 1.90
CA THR A 67 27.40 -5.70 2.62
C THR A 67 26.63 -4.40 2.82
N LEU A 68 27.34 -3.29 3.05
CA LEU A 68 26.72 -1.97 3.16
C LEU A 68 26.08 -1.57 1.82
N ASP A 69 26.79 -1.76 0.70
CA ASP A 69 26.29 -1.46 -0.65
C ASP A 69 25.00 -2.24 -0.99
N GLU A 70 24.91 -3.51 -0.59
CA GLU A 70 23.70 -4.31 -0.83
C GLU A 70 22.49 -3.80 -0.04
N GLU A 71 22.71 -3.39 1.22
CA GLU A 71 21.67 -2.82 2.07
C GLU A 71 21.25 -1.41 1.60
N GLU A 72 22.20 -0.59 1.17
CA GLU A 72 21.94 0.75 0.66
C GLU A 72 21.18 0.71 -0.68
N ASP A 73 21.32 -0.36 -1.49
CA ASP A 73 20.58 -0.54 -2.75
C ASP A 73 19.24 -1.29 -2.58
N MET A 74 18.69 -1.40 -1.36
CA MET A 74 17.41 -2.09 -1.13
C MET A 74 16.19 -1.20 -1.41
N VAL A 75 15.18 -1.78 -2.07
CA VAL A 75 13.87 -1.14 -2.27
C VAL A 75 12.77 -2.10 -1.87
N ILE A 76 11.89 -1.65 -0.96
CA ILE A 76 10.65 -2.33 -0.59
C ILE A 76 9.48 -1.65 -1.32
N ILE A 77 8.60 -2.45 -1.92
CA ILE A 77 7.30 -2.01 -2.42
C ILE A 77 6.20 -2.62 -1.57
N TYR A 78 5.45 -1.76 -0.88
CA TYR A 78 4.22 -2.09 -0.19
C TYR A 78 3.02 -1.59 -1.01
N ASN A 79 2.55 -2.41 -1.94
CA ASN A 79 1.42 -2.11 -2.82
C ASN A 79 0.07 -2.31 -2.08
N ARG A 80 -0.11 -1.51 -1.03
CA ARG A 80 -1.14 -1.63 0.00
C ARG A 80 -2.56 -1.77 -0.54
N VAL A 81 -3.24 -2.83 -0.10
CA VAL A 81 -4.67 -3.01 -0.29
C VAL A 81 -5.46 -2.01 0.59
N PRO A 82 -6.55 -1.40 0.09
CA PRO A 82 -7.41 -0.56 0.91
C PRO A 82 -8.06 -1.30 2.09
N LYS A 83 -8.06 -0.66 3.27
CA LYS A 83 -8.77 -1.09 4.50
C LYS A 83 -8.24 -2.37 5.17
N THR A 84 -6.94 -2.64 5.00
CA THR A 84 -6.21 -3.78 5.62
C THR A 84 -5.19 -3.31 6.69
N ALA A 85 -5.58 -2.34 7.53
CA ALA A 85 -4.68 -1.66 8.49
C ALA A 85 -3.42 -1.01 7.88
N SER A 86 -3.37 -0.83 6.55
CA SER A 86 -2.24 -0.25 5.84
C SER A 86 -1.79 1.14 6.30
N THR A 87 -2.68 1.93 6.94
CA THR A 87 -2.27 3.23 7.50
C THR A 87 -1.43 3.06 8.75
N SER A 88 -1.79 2.13 9.64
CA SER A 88 -0.99 1.81 10.82
C SER A 88 0.40 1.34 10.41
N PHE A 89 0.48 0.33 9.54
CA PHE A 89 1.76 -0.24 9.12
C PHE A 89 2.67 0.78 8.41
N THR A 90 2.13 1.57 7.47
CA THR A 90 2.93 2.61 6.81
C THR A 90 3.42 3.70 7.77
N ASN A 91 2.67 4.04 8.84
CA ASN A 91 3.14 5.04 9.80
C ASN A 91 4.36 4.55 10.60
N ILE A 92 4.48 3.25 10.87
CA ILE A 92 5.71 2.66 11.43
C ILE A 92 6.88 2.95 10.49
N ALA A 93 6.71 2.73 9.19
CA ALA A 93 7.75 3.02 8.22
C ALA A 93 8.14 4.51 8.21
N TYR A 94 7.18 5.44 8.32
CA TYR A 94 7.48 6.87 8.44
C TYR A 94 8.19 7.24 9.75
N ASP A 95 7.78 6.67 10.87
CA ASP A 95 8.34 7.00 12.19
C ASP A 95 9.77 6.42 12.35
N LEU A 96 10.10 5.32 11.67
CA LEU A 96 11.42 4.68 11.73
C LEU A 96 12.41 5.17 10.67
N CYS A 97 11.96 5.74 9.55
CA CYS A 97 12.82 6.00 8.39
C CYS A 97 14.02 6.92 8.67
N ALA A 98 13.82 7.94 9.50
CA ALA A 98 14.89 8.85 9.90
C ALA A 98 15.96 8.16 10.75
N LYS A 99 15.53 7.32 11.71
CA LYS A 99 16.43 6.59 12.62
C LYS A 99 17.18 5.48 11.88
N ASN A 100 16.48 4.78 10.99
CA ASN A 100 16.97 3.62 10.27
C ASN A 100 17.58 3.96 8.90
N LYS A 101 17.68 5.26 8.58
CA LYS A 101 18.34 5.83 7.39
C LYS A 101 17.82 5.22 6.06
N TYR A 102 16.55 5.40 5.78
CA TYR A 102 15.92 5.06 4.50
C TYR A 102 14.84 6.08 4.14
N HIS A 103 14.33 6.04 2.91
CA HIS A 103 13.32 6.98 2.41
C HIS A 103 11.93 6.32 2.34
N VAL A 104 10.86 7.09 2.57
CA VAL A 104 9.47 6.60 2.44
C VAL A 104 8.72 7.43 1.42
N LEU A 105 8.18 6.79 0.39
CA LEU A 105 7.53 7.45 -0.74
C LEU A 105 6.11 6.93 -0.96
N HIS A 106 5.15 7.84 -1.06
CA HIS A 106 3.76 7.50 -1.39
C HIS A 106 3.52 7.61 -2.90
N ILE A 107 3.11 6.50 -3.51
CA ILE A 107 2.71 6.41 -4.92
C ILE A 107 1.26 6.84 -5.04
N ASN A 108 1.02 7.96 -5.73
CA ASN A 108 -0.31 8.43 -6.03
C ASN A 108 -0.63 8.20 -7.52
N THR A 109 -1.77 7.55 -7.79
CA THR A 109 -2.26 7.28 -9.13
C THR A 109 -3.52 8.11 -9.39
N THR A 110 -3.69 8.61 -10.61
CA THR A 110 -4.89 9.36 -11.02
C THR A 110 -6.17 8.58 -10.70
N LYS A 111 -7.09 9.22 -9.96
CA LYS A 111 -8.35 8.62 -9.47
C LYS A 111 -8.19 7.36 -8.61
N ASN A 112 -7.00 7.13 -8.02
CA ASN A 112 -6.66 5.89 -7.31
C ASN A 112 -6.83 4.63 -8.19
N ASN A 113 -6.58 4.75 -9.50
CA ASN A 113 -6.61 3.59 -10.38
C ASN A 113 -5.43 2.65 -10.06
N PRO A 114 -5.69 1.40 -9.65
CA PRO A 114 -4.63 0.47 -9.28
C PRO A 114 -3.81 -0.06 -10.47
N VAL A 115 -4.25 0.20 -11.72
CA VAL A 115 -3.56 -0.22 -12.95
C VAL A 115 -2.87 0.97 -13.60
N MET A 116 -1.55 0.91 -13.71
CA MET A 116 -0.74 1.86 -14.47
C MET A 116 -0.78 1.54 -15.97
N SER A 117 -0.73 2.59 -16.80
CA SER A 117 -0.49 2.44 -18.25
C SER A 117 0.88 1.81 -18.52
N LEU A 118 1.08 1.16 -19.67
CA LEU A 118 2.37 0.52 -19.99
C LEU A 118 3.55 1.51 -19.90
N GLN A 119 3.38 2.73 -20.42
CA GLN A 119 4.39 3.78 -20.34
C GLN A 119 4.66 4.23 -18.90
N ASP A 120 3.64 4.26 -18.03
CA ASP A 120 3.83 4.59 -16.61
C ASP A 120 4.49 3.45 -15.85
N GLN A 121 4.20 2.18 -16.20
CA GLN A 121 4.92 1.03 -15.67
C GLN A 121 6.42 1.14 -15.99
N VAL A 122 6.78 1.45 -17.24
CA VAL A 122 8.19 1.68 -17.63
C VAL A 122 8.84 2.82 -16.84
N ARG A 123 8.14 3.96 -16.70
CA ARG A 123 8.65 5.11 -15.92
C ARG A 123 8.84 4.76 -14.46
N PHE A 124 7.86 4.08 -13.86
CA PHE A 124 7.87 3.69 -12.46
C PHE A 124 9.02 2.72 -12.17
N VAL A 125 9.20 1.70 -13.01
CA VAL A 125 10.30 0.76 -12.89
C VAL A 125 11.66 1.46 -13.05
N LYS A 126 11.81 2.35 -14.03
CA LYS A 126 13.02 3.16 -14.18
C LYS A 126 13.30 3.99 -12.93
N ASN A 127 12.31 4.72 -12.42
CA ASN A 127 12.47 5.54 -11.23
C ASN A 127 12.89 4.72 -10.02
N ILE A 128 12.22 3.61 -9.73
CA ILE A 128 12.55 2.77 -8.57
C ILE A 128 13.94 2.14 -8.68
N THR A 129 14.33 1.74 -9.89
CA THR A 129 15.62 1.05 -10.07
C THR A 129 16.81 1.99 -10.18
N SER A 130 16.65 3.21 -10.71
CA SER A 130 17.75 4.12 -10.97
C SER A 130 17.86 5.33 -10.03
N TRP A 131 16.82 5.63 -9.23
CA TRP A 131 16.84 6.79 -8.32
C TRP A 131 17.64 6.46 -7.06
N LYS A 132 18.97 6.57 -7.15
CA LYS A 132 19.92 6.20 -6.09
C LYS A 132 19.70 6.97 -4.80
N GLU A 133 19.36 8.25 -4.90
CA GLU A 133 19.17 9.15 -3.75
C GLU A 133 17.95 8.79 -2.89
N MET A 134 17.06 7.90 -3.37
CA MET A 134 15.91 7.41 -2.62
C MET A 134 16.13 5.99 -2.07
N LYS A 135 17.36 5.47 -2.17
CA LYS A 135 17.71 4.14 -1.67
C LYS A 135 18.53 4.25 -0.38
N PRO A 136 18.28 3.38 0.61
CA PRO A 136 17.23 2.38 0.63
C PRO A 136 15.84 3.02 0.71
N GLY A 137 14.86 2.42 0.03
CA GLY A 137 13.57 3.07 -0.23
C GLY A 137 12.36 2.19 0.07
N PHE A 138 11.36 2.75 0.74
CA PHE A 138 10.07 2.13 1.01
C PHE A 138 8.97 2.85 0.23
N TYR A 139 8.52 2.25 -0.86
CA TYR A 139 7.47 2.78 -1.73
C TYR A 139 6.13 2.15 -1.37
N HIS A 140 5.10 2.96 -1.14
CA HIS A 140 3.76 2.43 -0.83
C HIS A 140 2.67 3.15 -1.61
N GLY A 141 1.61 2.42 -1.98
CA GLY A 141 0.47 3.02 -2.66
C GLY A 141 -0.57 1.99 -3.11
N HIS A 142 -1.72 2.47 -3.56
CA HIS A 142 -2.82 1.64 -4.05
C HIS A 142 -2.59 1.26 -5.52
N VAL A 143 -1.62 0.40 -5.76
CA VAL A 143 -1.23 -0.10 -7.09
C VAL A 143 -1.28 -1.62 -7.05
N SER A 144 -1.64 -2.28 -8.14
CA SER A 144 -1.56 -3.74 -8.22
C SER A 144 -0.12 -4.21 -8.43
N TYR A 145 0.13 -5.49 -8.20
CA TYR A 145 1.44 -6.10 -8.45
C TYR A 145 1.95 -5.75 -9.85
N LEU A 146 3.21 -5.33 -9.91
CA LEU A 146 3.89 -5.02 -11.15
C LEU A 146 5.14 -5.90 -11.21
N ASP A 147 5.23 -6.71 -12.25
CA ASP A 147 6.37 -7.58 -12.46
C ASP A 147 7.56 -6.79 -13.04
N PHE A 148 8.56 -6.53 -12.20
CA PHE A 148 9.79 -5.84 -12.58
C PHE A 148 10.67 -6.66 -13.53
N ALA A 149 10.57 -8.00 -13.53
CA ALA A 149 11.40 -8.87 -14.36
C ALA A 149 11.17 -8.61 -15.86
N LYS A 150 9.92 -8.29 -16.25
CA LYS A 150 9.54 -7.94 -17.63
C LYS A 150 10.29 -6.74 -18.21
N PHE A 151 10.93 -5.93 -17.38
CA PHE A 151 11.61 -4.70 -17.78
C PHE A 151 13.15 -4.82 -17.75
N GLY A 152 13.70 -6.02 -17.54
CA GLY A 152 15.14 -6.27 -17.61
C GLY A 152 15.95 -5.59 -16.51
N VAL A 153 15.40 -5.48 -15.31
CA VAL A 153 16.07 -4.84 -14.17
C VAL A 153 17.19 -5.73 -13.61
N LYS A 154 18.25 -5.11 -13.08
CA LYS A 154 19.36 -5.83 -12.44
C LYS A 154 18.98 -6.42 -11.08
N LYS A 155 18.22 -5.66 -10.28
CA LYS A 155 17.78 -6.03 -8.93
C LYS A 155 16.28 -5.78 -8.84
N LYS A 156 15.51 -6.81 -8.46
CA LYS A 156 14.07 -6.69 -8.21
C LYS A 156 13.85 -6.01 -6.84
N PRO A 157 12.81 -5.18 -6.69
CA PRO A 157 12.39 -4.71 -5.38
C PRO A 157 11.79 -5.87 -4.57
N ILE A 158 11.78 -5.72 -3.25
CA ILE A 158 11.16 -6.63 -2.29
C ILE A 158 9.69 -6.25 -2.17
N TYR A 159 8.78 -7.15 -2.54
CA TYR A 159 7.35 -6.93 -2.35
C TYR A 159 6.89 -7.45 -0.99
N ILE A 160 6.07 -6.67 -0.29
CA ILE A 160 5.35 -7.10 0.91
C ILE A 160 3.90 -6.65 0.84
N ASN A 161 2.99 -7.31 1.56
CA ASN A 161 1.62 -6.82 1.68
C ASN A 161 0.93 -7.26 2.98
N VAL A 162 -0.23 -6.67 3.22
CA VAL A 162 -1.15 -7.09 4.29
C VAL A 162 -2.56 -7.14 3.71
N ILE A 163 -3.20 -8.30 3.82
CA ILE A 163 -4.58 -8.53 3.37
C ILE A 163 -5.53 -8.70 4.56
N ARG A 164 -6.82 -8.90 4.28
CA ARG A 164 -7.86 -9.07 5.31
C ARG A 164 -8.96 -9.99 4.81
N ASP A 165 -9.74 -10.58 5.72
CA ASP A 165 -11.00 -11.23 5.38
C ASP A 165 -11.80 -10.38 4.35
N PRO A 166 -12.22 -10.97 3.20
CA PRO A 166 -12.83 -10.22 2.12
C PRO A 166 -14.09 -9.45 2.53
N ILE A 167 -14.95 -10.05 3.37
CA ILE A 167 -16.20 -9.44 3.82
C ILE A 167 -15.88 -8.30 4.80
N GLU A 168 -15.03 -8.53 5.80
CA GLU A 168 -14.65 -7.50 6.76
C GLU A 168 -13.97 -6.30 6.10
N ARG A 169 -13.11 -6.54 5.10
CA ARG A 169 -12.49 -5.50 4.28
C ARG A 169 -13.55 -4.69 3.55
N LEU A 170 -14.51 -5.35 2.90
CA LEU A 170 -15.58 -4.69 2.16
C LEU A 170 -16.50 -3.89 3.09
N VAL A 171 -16.89 -4.45 4.23
CA VAL A 171 -17.69 -3.78 5.26
C VAL A 171 -16.95 -2.54 5.78
N SER A 172 -15.65 -2.66 6.06
CA SER A 172 -14.81 -1.53 6.49
C SER A 172 -14.78 -0.42 5.44
N TYR A 173 -14.68 -0.78 4.16
CA TYR A 173 -14.70 0.16 3.05
C TYR A 173 -16.07 0.81 2.85
N TYR A 174 -17.16 0.04 2.94
CA TYR A 174 -18.54 0.51 2.80
C TYR A 174 -18.86 1.63 3.78
N TYR A 175 -18.54 1.42 5.06
CA TYR A 175 -18.79 2.41 6.11
C TYR A 175 -17.79 3.56 6.07
N PHE A 176 -16.54 3.31 5.65
CA PHE A 176 -15.55 4.36 5.43
C PHE A 176 -16.02 5.39 4.39
N LEU A 177 -16.68 4.97 3.31
CA LEU A 177 -17.20 5.89 2.30
C LEU A 177 -18.37 6.76 2.80
N ARG A 178 -19.03 6.37 3.89
CA ARG A 178 -20.21 7.03 4.48
C ARG A 178 -19.87 7.90 5.69
N PHE A 179 -18.99 7.42 6.55
CA PHE A 179 -18.70 8.05 7.85
C PHE A 179 -17.26 8.59 7.97
N GLY A 180 -16.37 8.23 7.04
CA GLY A 180 -14.99 8.68 7.06
C GLY A 180 -14.10 7.87 8.00
N ASP A 181 -13.02 8.53 8.45
CA ASP A 181 -12.04 7.96 9.35
C ASP A 181 -11.60 9.00 10.38
N ASP A 182 -11.03 8.52 11.48
CA ASP A 182 -10.49 9.33 12.58
C ASP A 182 -9.13 9.99 12.26
N TYR A 183 -8.47 9.58 11.18
CA TYR A 183 -7.15 10.09 10.79
C TYR A 183 -7.23 11.42 10.04
N ARG A 184 -8.27 11.61 9.23
CA ARG A 184 -8.57 12.84 8.49
C ARG A 184 -10.07 13.14 8.56
N PRO A 185 -10.60 13.51 9.74
CA PRO A 185 -12.05 13.68 9.95
C PRO A 185 -12.66 14.84 9.16
N GLY A 186 -11.86 15.85 8.78
CA GLY A 186 -12.33 16.98 7.99
C GLY A 186 -12.60 16.68 6.51
N LEU A 187 -12.20 15.50 6.01
CA LEU A 187 -12.44 15.13 4.61
C LEU A 187 -13.81 14.51 4.42
N ARG A 188 -14.66 15.21 3.65
CA ARG A 188 -15.93 14.64 3.20
C ARG A 188 -15.71 13.48 2.23
N ARG A 189 -16.37 12.37 2.50
CA ARG A 189 -16.28 11.15 1.68
C ARG A 189 -17.37 11.13 0.63
N ARG A 190 -17.11 10.39 -0.45
CA ARG A 190 -17.96 10.39 -1.67
C ARG A 190 -19.42 10.04 -1.39
N LYS A 191 -19.71 9.23 -0.37
CA LYS A 191 -21.06 8.78 -0.01
C LYS A 191 -21.47 9.26 1.38
N GLN A 192 -20.86 10.34 1.88
CA GLN A 192 -21.21 10.88 3.17
C GLN A 192 -22.67 11.35 3.18
N GLY A 193 -23.40 11.00 4.25
CA GLY A 193 -24.83 11.27 4.40
C GLY A 193 -25.74 10.08 4.02
N ASP A 194 -25.22 9.06 3.33
CA ASP A 194 -25.94 7.80 3.17
C ASP A 194 -25.92 7.02 4.49
N LYS A 195 -27.11 6.88 5.10
CA LYS A 195 -27.31 6.21 6.40
C LYS A 195 -27.65 4.72 6.25
N LYS A 196 -27.79 4.20 5.03
CA LYS A 196 -28.13 2.80 4.78
C LYS A 196 -27.04 1.90 5.33
N THR A 197 -27.43 0.95 6.17
CA THR A 197 -26.54 -0.06 6.73
C THR A 197 -26.06 -1.03 5.65
N PHE A 198 -24.97 -1.74 5.92
CA PHE A 198 -24.46 -2.75 5.01
C PHE A 198 -25.48 -3.88 4.80
N ASP A 199 -26.17 -4.31 5.86
CA ASP A 199 -27.23 -5.32 5.80
C ASP A 199 -28.41 -4.89 4.92
N GLU A 200 -28.90 -3.65 5.09
CA GLU A 200 -29.96 -3.10 4.23
C GLU A 200 -29.51 -3.03 2.76
N CYS A 201 -28.26 -2.60 2.52
CA CYS A 201 -27.70 -2.59 1.16
C CYS A 201 -27.71 -4.00 0.55
N VAL A 202 -27.26 -5.03 1.27
CA VAL A 202 -27.20 -6.40 0.78
C VAL A 202 -28.60 -6.99 0.58
N ALA A 203 -29.55 -6.67 1.45
CA ALA A 203 -30.95 -7.08 1.32
C ALA A 203 -31.57 -6.52 0.02
N GLU A 204 -31.31 -5.26 -0.29
CA GLU A 204 -31.86 -4.54 -1.45
C GLU A 204 -31.06 -4.74 -2.76
N GLY A 205 -29.92 -5.44 -2.72
CA GLY A 205 -29.06 -5.62 -3.90
C GLY A 205 -28.30 -4.36 -4.33
N GLY A 206 -27.89 -3.54 -3.37
CA GLY A 206 -27.18 -2.28 -3.63
C GLY A 206 -25.78 -2.48 -4.25
N SER A 207 -25.37 -1.56 -5.12
CA SER A 207 -24.13 -1.68 -5.91
C SER A 207 -22.82 -1.56 -5.11
N ASP A 208 -22.84 -0.94 -3.93
CA ASP A 208 -21.65 -0.81 -3.07
C ASP A 208 -21.35 -2.07 -2.24
N CYS A 209 -22.32 -2.97 -2.13
CA CYS A 209 -22.26 -4.20 -1.32
C CYS A 209 -22.52 -5.46 -2.19
N ALA A 210 -22.58 -5.29 -3.51
CA ALA A 210 -22.73 -6.39 -4.45
C ALA A 210 -21.49 -7.33 -4.38
N PRO A 211 -21.65 -8.64 -4.63
CA PRO A 211 -20.55 -9.59 -4.49
C PRO A 211 -19.31 -9.26 -5.33
N GLU A 212 -19.47 -8.60 -6.48
CA GLU A 212 -18.37 -8.15 -7.35
C GLU A 212 -17.44 -7.15 -6.65
N LYS A 213 -17.90 -6.49 -5.57
CA LYS A 213 -17.07 -5.58 -4.76
C LYS A 213 -16.11 -6.30 -3.80
N LEU A 214 -16.27 -7.61 -3.63
CA LEU A 214 -15.30 -8.43 -2.92
C LEU A 214 -14.01 -8.58 -3.74
N TRP A 215 -14.13 -8.70 -5.07
CA TRP A 215 -13.03 -8.86 -6.03
C TRP A 215 -12.10 -7.64 -6.04
N LEU A 216 -11.04 -7.71 -5.25
CA LEU A 216 -10.05 -6.65 -5.10
C LEU A 216 -8.68 -7.19 -4.69
N GLN A 217 -8.62 -8.12 -3.73
CA GLN A 217 -7.33 -8.60 -3.24
C GLN A 217 -6.69 -9.49 -4.29
N ILE A 218 -7.46 -10.36 -4.95
CA ILE A 218 -6.97 -11.17 -6.07
C ILE A 218 -6.35 -10.30 -7.17
N PRO A 219 -7.04 -9.29 -7.75
CA PRO A 219 -6.43 -8.38 -8.74
C PRO A 219 -5.15 -7.69 -8.26
N PHE A 220 -5.08 -7.26 -6.99
CA PHE A 220 -3.91 -6.60 -6.43
C PHE A 220 -2.67 -7.48 -6.43
N PHE A 221 -2.82 -8.80 -6.32
CA PHE A 221 -1.73 -9.77 -6.41
C PHE A 221 -1.52 -10.32 -7.82
N CYS A 222 -2.60 -10.54 -8.58
CA CYS A 222 -2.54 -10.99 -9.97
C CYS A 222 -1.82 -9.96 -10.86
N GLY A 223 -2.08 -8.67 -10.65
CA GLY A 223 -1.31 -7.57 -11.24
C GLY A 223 -1.99 -6.84 -12.40
N HIS A 224 -1.19 -6.45 -13.39
CA HIS A 224 -1.60 -5.55 -14.48
C HIS A 224 -2.13 -6.27 -15.74
N SER A 225 -2.37 -7.58 -15.68
CA SER A 225 -2.91 -8.35 -16.80
C SER A 225 -4.42 -8.17 -16.93
N SER A 226 -4.95 -8.20 -18.16
CA SER A 226 -6.40 -8.01 -18.42
C SER A 226 -7.26 -8.99 -17.62
N GLU A 227 -6.85 -10.27 -17.62
CA GLU A 227 -7.60 -11.35 -16.98
C GLU A 227 -7.70 -11.18 -15.45
N CYS A 228 -6.76 -10.45 -14.81
CA CYS A 228 -6.82 -10.14 -13.38
C CYS A 228 -8.07 -9.34 -12.99
N TRP A 229 -8.59 -8.53 -13.92
CA TRP A 229 -9.72 -7.62 -13.69
C TRP A 229 -11.04 -8.17 -14.22
N ASN A 230 -11.03 -9.39 -14.78
CA ASN A 230 -12.23 -10.16 -15.07
C ASN A 230 -12.73 -10.78 -13.76
N VAL A 231 -13.81 -10.22 -13.22
CA VAL A 231 -14.39 -10.62 -11.93
C VAL A 231 -14.76 -12.10 -11.95
N GLY A 232 -14.21 -12.88 -11.02
CA GLY A 232 -14.46 -14.33 -10.92
C GLY A 232 -13.58 -15.19 -11.83
N SER A 233 -12.53 -14.64 -12.44
CA SER A 233 -11.62 -15.42 -13.28
C SER A 233 -10.79 -16.42 -12.46
N ARG A 234 -10.90 -17.72 -12.79
CA ARG A 234 -10.10 -18.78 -12.15
C ARG A 234 -8.61 -18.57 -12.40
N TRP A 235 -8.23 -18.19 -13.62
CA TRP A 235 -6.85 -17.89 -13.97
C TRP A 235 -6.27 -16.77 -13.10
N ALA A 236 -7.05 -15.71 -12.84
CA ALA A 236 -6.60 -14.60 -12.00
C ALA A 236 -6.32 -15.03 -10.56
N MET A 237 -7.13 -15.94 -10.02
CA MET A 237 -6.92 -16.49 -8.67
C MET A 237 -5.65 -17.34 -8.61
N ASP A 238 -5.46 -18.24 -9.57
CA ASP A 238 -4.26 -19.10 -9.62
C ASP A 238 -2.99 -18.25 -9.82
N GLN A 239 -3.04 -17.20 -10.66
CA GLN A 239 -1.94 -16.26 -10.85
C GLN A 239 -1.67 -15.42 -9.60
N ALA A 240 -2.71 -14.98 -8.86
CA ALA A 240 -2.54 -14.26 -7.61
C ALA A 240 -1.82 -15.11 -6.55
N LYS A 241 -2.19 -16.39 -6.41
CA LYS A 241 -1.49 -17.34 -5.54
C LYS A 241 -0.04 -17.55 -5.98
N TYR A 242 0.19 -17.73 -7.28
CA TYR A 242 1.53 -17.86 -7.84
C TYR A 242 2.40 -16.64 -7.52
N ASN A 243 1.90 -15.43 -7.76
CA ASN A 243 2.66 -14.21 -7.47
C ASN A 243 2.91 -14.05 -5.96
N LEU A 244 1.93 -14.36 -5.11
CA LEU A 244 2.11 -14.32 -3.65
C LEU A 244 3.29 -15.16 -3.19
N ILE A 245 3.43 -16.38 -3.72
CA ILE A 245 4.52 -17.29 -3.32
C ILE A 245 5.87 -16.91 -3.95
N ASN A 246 5.87 -16.51 -5.22
CA ASN A 246 7.11 -16.36 -5.98
C ASN A 246 7.70 -14.94 -5.95
N GLU A 247 6.88 -13.92 -5.69
CA GLU A 247 7.27 -12.53 -5.88
C GLU A 247 7.15 -11.69 -4.61
N TYR A 248 6.31 -12.09 -3.65
CA TYR A 248 6.21 -11.42 -2.35
C TYR A 248 7.15 -12.07 -1.34
N PHE A 249 7.92 -11.24 -0.64
CA PHE A 249 8.78 -11.63 0.45
C PHE A 249 7.99 -12.10 1.67
N LEU A 250 6.96 -11.33 2.05
CA LEU A 250 6.05 -11.70 3.13
C LEU A 250 4.69 -11.03 2.93
N VAL A 251 3.63 -11.80 3.13
CA VAL A 251 2.25 -11.31 3.15
C VAL A 251 1.64 -11.66 4.50
N GLY A 252 1.27 -10.64 5.27
CA GLY A 252 0.55 -10.81 6.53
C GLY A 252 -0.96 -10.67 6.36
N VAL A 253 -1.68 -10.93 7.45
CA VAL A 253 -3.11 -10.61 7.58
C VAL A 253 -3.33 -9.50 8.59
N THR A 254 -4.41 -8.74 8.43
CA THR A 254 -4.72 -7.57 9.26
C THR A 254 -4.88 -7.93 10.74
N GLU A 255 -5.43 -9.11 11.00
CA GLU A 255 -5.72 -9.66 12.32
C GLU A 255 -4.46 -10.10 13.07
N GLU A 256 -3.37 -10.40 12.35
CA GLU A 256 -2.07 -10.83 12.87
C GLU A 256 -0.96 -9.82 12.52
N LEU A 257 -1.30 -8.52 12.51
CA LEU A 257 -0.38 -7.46 12.07
C LEU A 257 0.87 -7.34 12.97
N GLU A 258 0.76 -7.62 14.26
CA GLU A 258 1.89 -7.59 15.19
C GLU A 258 2.95 -8.63 14.81
N ASP A 259 2.53 -9.87 14.58
CA ASP A 259 3.42 -10.96 14.17
C ASP A 259 4.07 -10.66 12.83
N PHE A 260 3.33 -10.05 11.90
CA PHE A 260 3.87 -9.62 10.62
C PHE A 260 4.99 -8.58 10.80
N ILE A 261 4.79 -7.60 11.68
CA ILE A 261 5.80 -6.58 12.01
C ILE A 261 7.03 -7.22 12.65
N MET A 262 6.84 -8.16 13.60
CA MET A 262 7.92 -8.85 14.28
C MET A 262 8.78 -9.67 13.31
N LEU A 263 8.17 -10.41 12.38
CA LEU A 263 8.89 -11.17 11.36
C LEU A 263 9.66 -10.25 10.40
N LEU A 264 9.07 -9.11 10.01
CA LEU A 264 9.78 -8.11 9.19
C LEU A 264 10.93 -7.43 9.93
N GLU A 265 10.80 -7.17 11.23
CA GLU A 265 11.89 -6.65 12.06
C GLU A 265 13.07 -7.61 12.12
N ALA A 266 12.80 -8.91 12.23
CA ALA A 266 13.82 -9.95 12.22
C ALA A 266 14.52 -10.07 10.86
N ALA A 267 13.75 -10.09 9.76
CA ALA A 267 14.26 -10.43 8.44
C ALA A 267 14.76 -9.23 7.62
N LEU A 268 14.23 -8.02 7.86
CA LEU A 268 14.60 -6.77 7.17
C LEU A 268 14.90 -5.65 8.18
N PRO A 269 15.90 -5.84 9.08
CA PRO A 269 16.17 -4.92 10.19
C PRO A 269 16.59 -3.52 9.72
N ARG A 270 17.15 -3.36 8.52
CA ARG A 270 17.46 -2.04 7.94
C ARG A 270 16.24 -1.14 7.83
N PHE A 271 15.05 -1.71 7.64
CA PHE A 271 13.79 -0.95 7.58
C PHE A 271 13.05 -0.99 8.93
N PHE A 272 12.97 -2.17 9.56
CA PHE A 272 12.02 -2.41 10.63
C PHE A 272 12.63 -2.58 12.03
N ARG A 273 13.92 -2.31 12.23
CA ARG A 273 14.51 -2.30 13.58
C ARG A 273 13.77 -1.31 14.48
N GLY A 274 13.23 -1.81 15.59
CA GLY A 274 12.40 -1.09 16.57
C GLY A 274 10.91 -1.04 16.23
N ALA A 275 10.44 -1.75 15.18
CA ALA A 275 9.05 -1.69 14.72
C ALA A 275 8.07 -2.37 15.68
N THR A 276 8.43 -3.52 16.26
CA THR A 276 7.57 -4.24 17.19
C THR A 276 7.34 -3.42 18.46
N GLU A 277 8.42 -2.85 19.00
CA GLU A 277 8.34 -1.96 20.17
C GLU A 277 7.47 -0.74 19.87
N LEU A 278 7.69 -0.06 18.73
CA LEU A 278 6.89 1.07 18.31
C LEU A 278 5.40 0.72 18.13
N TYR A 279 5.09 -0.49 17.64
CA TYR A 279 3.71 -0.97 17.51
C TYR A 279 3.06 -1.23 18.88
N ARG A 280 3.77 -1.87 19.81
CA ARG A 280 3.27 -2.21 21.15
C ARG A 280 3.04 -0.99 22.04
N THR A 281 3.99 -0.06 22.05
CA THR A 281 3.95 1.09 22.99
C THR A 281 3.50 2.39 22.34
N GLY A 282 3.43 2.45 21.00
CA GLY A 282 3.03 3.64 20.25
C GLY A 282 1.53 3.91 20.29
N LYS A 283 1.17 5.19 20.41
CA LYS A 283 -0.24 5.67 20.29
C LYS A 283 -0.80 5.57 18.87
N LYS A 284 0.05 5.28 17.88
CA LYS A 284 -0.26 5.23 16.45
C LYS A 284 -0.42 3.79 15.90
N SER A 285 -0.57 2.79 16.77
CA SER A 285 -0.72 1.38 16.38
C SER A 285 -2.04 1.09 15.63
N HIS A 286 -3.11 1.84 15.91
CA HIS A 286 -4.42 1.65 15.29
C HIS A 286 -4.96 2.96 14.66
N LEU A 287 -4.36 3.37 13.55
CA LEU A 287 -4.75 4.58 12.83
C LEU A 287 -5.83 4.31 11.77
N ARG A 288 -6.59 5.36 11.45
CA ARG A 288 -7.61 5.36 10.38
C ARG A 288 -8.72 4.35 10.62
N LYS A 289 -9.22 4.31 11.86
CA LYS A 289 -10.42 3.54 12.19
C LYS A 289 -11.60 4.20 11.49
N THR A 290 -12.49 3.36 10.95
CA THR A 290 -13.76 3.85 10.43
C THR A 290 -14.60 4.32 11.62
N THR A 291 -15.03 5.58 11.59
CA THR A 291 -15.69 6.29 12.72
C THR A 291 -16.93 5.56 13.23
N GLU A 292 -17.76 5.09 12.31
CA GLU A 292 -18.94 4.28 12.61
C GLU A 292 -18.95 3.02 11.75
N LYS A 293 -19.09 1.85 12.39
CA LYS A 293 -19.16 0.54 11.72
C LYS A 293 -20.16 -0.33 12.46
N LYS A 294 -21.13 -0.88 11.73
CA LYS A 294 -22.01 -1.95 12.26
C LYS A 294 -21.54 -3.28 11.70
N LEU A 295 -21.43 -4.29 12.56
CA LEU A 295 -21.09 -5.64 12.12
C LEU A 295 -22.26 -6.21 11.29
N PRO A 296 -21.99 -6.90 10.18
CA PRO A 296 -23.04 -7.52 9.39
C PRO A 296 -23.70 -8.65 10.17
N THR A 297 -24.98 -8.88 9.90
CA THR A 297 -25.74 -10.00 10.45
C THR A 297 -25.25 -11.33 9.88
N LYS A 298 -25.48 -12.43 10.62
CA LYS A 298 -25.19 -13.80 10.14
C LYS A 298 -25.90 -14.11 8.81
N GLN A 299 -27.10 -13.58 8.61
CA GLN A 299 -27.86 -13.74 7.37
C GLN A 299 -27.20 -13.02 6.19
N THR A 300 -26.74 -11.79 6.39
CA THR A 300 -26.00 -11.02 5.37
C THR A 300 -24.70 -11.70 4.99
N ILE A 301 -23.93 -12.18 5.99
CA ILE A 301 -22.71 -12.95 5.76
C ILE A 301 -23.04 -14.20 4.93
N ALA A 302 -24.00 -15.01 5.37
CA ALA A 302 -24.39 -16.24 4.67
C ALA A 302 -24.85 -15.97 3.22
N LYS A 303 -25.55 -14.86 2.96
CA LYS A 303 -25.97 -14.47 1.61
C LYS A 303 -24.76 -14.13 0.72
N LEU A 304 -23.76 -13.41 1.23
CA LEU A 304 -22.54 -13.11 0.49
C LEU A 304 -21.70 -14.38 0.24
N GLN A 305 -21.67 -15.29 1.22
CA GLN A 305 -20.94 -16.55 1.13
C GLN A 305 -21.45 -17.52 0.06
N GLN A 306 -22.67 -17.31 -0.45
CA GLN A 306 -23.21 -18.09 -1.56
C GLN A 306 -22.56 -17.72 -2.91
N SER A 307 -21.98 -16.52 -3.04
CA SER A 307 -21.36 -16.05 -4.28
C SER A 307 -20.03 -16.76 -4.57
N ASP A 308 -19.81 -17.14 -5.83
CA ASP A 308 -18.52 -17.67 -6.28
C ASP A 308 -17.39 -16.64 -6.15
N ILE A 309 -17.70 -15.35 -6.25
CA ILE A 309 -16.71 -14.28 -6.04
C ILE A 309 -16.21 -14.28 -4.60
N TRP A 310 -17.11 -14.47 -3.62
CA TRP A 310 -16.70 -14.61 -2.23
C TRP A 310 -15.85 -15.86 -2.04
N LYS A 311 -16.27 -17.01 -2.57
CA LYS A 311 -15.53 -18.28 -2.41
C LYS A 311 -14.09 -18.15 -2.90
N MET A 312 -13.89 -17.50 -4.05
CA MET A 312 -12.55 -17.30 -4.63
C MET A 312 -11.70 -16.31 -3.81
N GLU A 313 -12.22 -15.14 -3.45
CA GLU A 313 -11.50 -14.18 -2.60
C GLU A 313 -11.19 -14.76 -1.21
N ASN A 314 -12.09 -15.59 -0.67
CA ASN A 314 -11.86 -16.31 0.60
C ASN A 314 -10.80 -17.39 0.43
N GLU A 315 -10.85 -18.18 -0.65
CA GLU A 315 -9.82 -19.19 -0.96
C GLU A 315 -8.42 -18.56 -1.08
N PHE A 316 -8.32 -17.35 -1.65
CA PHE A 316 -7.08 -16.59 -1.68
C PHE A 316 -6.65 -16.08 -0.29
N TYR A 317 -7.59 -15.59 0.52
CA TYR A 317 -7.30 -15.15 1.89
C TYR A 317 -6.80 -16.30 2.77
N GLU A 318 -7.49 -17.44 2.79
CA GLU A 318 -7.10 -18.63 3.55
C GLU A 318 -5.73 -19.16 3.11
N PHE A 319 -5.47 -19.17 1.79
CA PHE A 319 -4.16 -19.56 1.26
C PHE A 319 -3.02 -18.67 1.77
N ALA A 320 -3.23 -17.35 1.76
CA ALA A 320 -2.24 -16.40 2.27
C ALA A 320 -2.07 -16.48 3.80
N LEU A 321 -3.17 -16.71 4.53
CA LEU A 321 -3.16 -16.92 5.98
C LEU A 321 -2.38 -18.17 6.35
N GLU A 322 -2.67 -19.30 5.70
CA GLU A 322 -1.95 -20.57 5.90
C GLU A 322 -0.46 -20.39 5.63
N GLN A 323 -0.10 -19.71 4.52
CA GLN A 323 1.30 -19.42 4.20
C GLN A 323 1.97 -18.53 5.26
N PHE A 324 1.29 -17.50 5.76
CA PHE A 324 1.81 -16.63 6.81
C PHE A 324 2.03 -17.39 8.13
N GLN A 325 1.06 -18.20 8.54
CA GLN A 325 1.15 -19.01 9.75
C GLN A 325 2.24 -20.07 9.63
N PHE A 326 2.43 -20.68 8.46
CA PHE A 326 3.54 -21.59 8.17
C PHE A 326 4.89 -20.90 8.37
N ILE A 327 5.09 -19.70 7.78
CA ILE A 327 6.33 -18.92 7.94
C ILE A 327 6.55 -18.58 9.42
N ARG A 328 5.52 -18.10 10.12
CA ARG A 328 5.60 -17.77 11.55
C ARG A 328 6.04 -18.98 12.35
N ALA A 329 5.38 -20.14 12.18
CA ALA A 329 5.69 -21.37 12.90
C ALA A 329 7.13 -21.86 12.72
N HIS A 330 7.76 -21.55 11.58
CA HIS A 330 9.15 -21.90 11.28
C HIS A 330 10.17 -20.79 11.60
N ALA A 331 9.71 -19.61 12.03
CA ALA A 331 10.56 -18.46 12.34
C ALA A 331 10.64 -18.14 13.83
N VAL A 332 9.67 -18.62 14.64
CA VAL A 332 9.57 -18.29 16.06
C VAL A 332 9.45 -19.53 16.94
N ARG A 333 9.83 -19.38 18.21
CA ARG A 333 9.45 -20.28 19.30
C ARG A 333 8.56 -19.51 20.27
N GLU A 334 7.55 -20.17 20.79
CA GLU A 334 6.73 -19.63 21.87
C GLU A 334 7.32 -20.03 23.22
N LYS A 335 7.45 -19.06 24.13
CA LYS A 335 7.84 -19.31 25.52
C LYS A 335 7.05 -18.36 26.42
N ASP A 336 6.33 -18.91 27.39
CA ASP A 336 5.53 -18.15 28.37
C ASP A 336 4.46 -17.23 27.72
N GLY A 337 3.96 -17.61 26.53
CA GLY A 337 2.98 -16.83 25.75
C GLY A 337 3.59 -15.74 24.86
N ASP A 338 4.90 -15.48 24.98
CA ASP A 338 5.64 -14.56 24.12
C ASP A 338 6.32 -15.31 22.97
N LEU A 339 6.34 -14.67 21.79
CA LEU A 339 7.05 -15.17 20.62
C LEU A 339 8.49 -14.66 20.58
N TYR A 340 9.43 -15.56 20.36
CA TYR A 340 10.86 -15.27 20.21
C TYR A 340 11.37 -15.77 18.86
N ILE A 341 12.09 -14.93 18.12
CA ILE A 341 12.72 -15.31 16.85
C ILE A 341 13.72 -16.45 17.08
N LEU A 342 13.67 -17.48 16.24
CA LEU A 342 14.64 -18.58 16.25
C LEU A 342 16.04 -18.08 15.86
N ALA A 343 17.06 -18.60 16.54
CA ALA A 343 18.43 -18.33 16.17
C ALA A 343 18.78 -18.96 14.80
N GLN A 344 19.85 -18.47 14.18
CA GLN A 344 20.36 -19.05 12.93
C GLN A 344 20.59 -20.56 13.10
N ASN A 345 19.94 -21.35 12.24
CA ASN A 345 19.93 -22.81 12.34
C ASN A 345 20.65 -23.50 11.16
N PHE A 346 21.59 -22.79 10.53
CA PHE A 346 22.47 -23.31 9.50
C PHE A 346 23.88 -22.73 9.67
N PHE A 347 24.90 -23.46 9.25
CA PHE A 347 26.27 -22.99 9.18
C PHE A 347 26.97 -23.68 8.01
N TYR A 348 28.03 -23.06 7.50
CA TYR A 348 28.83 -23.65 6.42
C TYR A 348 29.91 -24.55 7.03
N GLU A 349 30.02 -25.78 6.53
CA GLU A 349 31.09 -26.72 6.86
C GLU A 349 31.76 -27.24 5.59
N LYS A 350 32.93 -27.88 5.74
CA LYS A 350 33.73 -28.42 4.61
C LYS A 350 34.04 -27.37 3.54
N ILE A 351 34.38 -26.16 3.96
CA ILE A 351 34.83 -25.09 3.06
C ILE A 351 36.23 -25.43 2.56
N TYR A 352 36.38 -25.60 1.24
CA TYR A 352 37.63 -25.84 0.55
C TYR A 352 37.76 -24.92 -0.68
N PRO A 353 39.01 -24.57 -1.11
CA PRO A 353 40.25 -24.94 -0.46
C PRO A 353 40.39 -24.26 0.90
N LYS A 354 41.04 -24.96 1.85
CA LYS A 354 41.46 -24.29 3.08
C LYS A 354 42.42 -23.18 2.66
N SER A 355 42.22 -21.96 3.15
CA SER A 355 43.20 -20.88 2.94
C SER A 355 44.54 -21.36 3.48
N ASN A 356 45.52 -21.52 2.59
CA ASN A 356 46.90 -21.89 2.95
C ASN A 356 47.49 -20.91 3.95
#